data_AF-A0A0A7DWG5-F1
#
_entry.id   AF-A0A0A7DWG5-F1
#
_cell.length_a   1.000
_cell.length_b   1.000
_cell.length_c   1.000
_cell.angle_alpha   90.00
_cell.angle_beta   90.00
_cell.angle_gamma   90.00
#
_symmetry.space_group_name_H-M   'P 1'
#
loop_
_entity.id
_entity.type
_entity.pdbx_description
1 polymer ?
#
loop_
_entity_poly.entity_id
_entity_poly.type
_entity_poly.pdbx_seq_one_letter_code
_entity_poly.pdbx_strand_id
1 'polypeptide(L)'
;LWVTDNNRSFYFGPVAMDNAANSMFVSNLLYSDGALHILKERANDKGSVISLARLTEELKTIKSTLSTWSQLDASFSASSTPTAGLVGLLSNSASGDAWIDDYRSVNAKVMNAVKVHDGFKFTGFGSGAIWPVNNRESNGPHTFVNYNFTLVATVIVHKVPKNSTTLLGAVLAQPISTLFIGLSYGMDGTWETVFNGETTTSGSTWMPGKEYQVAIMLQDGNKGSVYV
;
A
#
# COMPACT_ATOMS: atom_id res chain seq x y z
N LEU A 1 18.20 3.45 -0.86
CA LEU A 1 18.29 2.07 -0.36
C LEU A 1 16.89 1.52 -0.23
N TRP A 2 16.64 0.37 -0.83
CA TRP A 2 15.39 -0.37 -0.72
C TRP A 2 15.66 -1.72 -0.07
N VAL A 3 14.71 -2.20 0.73
CA VAL A 3 14.73 -3.54 1.32
C VAL A 3 13.45 -4.25 0.95
N THR A 4 13.55 -5.52 0.51
CA THR A 4 12.40 -6.33 0.14
C THR A 4 12.60 -7.79 0.55
N ASP A 5 11.50 -8.45 0.92
CA ASP A 5 11.41 -9.91 1.13
C ASP A 5 10.69 -10.60 -0.05
N ASN A 6 10.63 -9.95 -1.21
CA ASN A 6 9.87 -10.34 -2.41
C ASN A 6 8.34 -10.16 -2.31
N ASN A 7 7.80 -9.76 -1.15
CA ASN A 7 6.39 -9.37 -1.00
C ASN A 7 6.28 -7.89 -0.62
N ARG A 8 6.92 -7.52 0.50
CA ARG A 8 6.95 -6.16 1.04
C ARG A 8 8.16 -5.42 0.52
N SER A 9 8.07 -4.11 0.48
CA SER A 9 9.18 -3.25 0.09
C SER A 9 9.20 -2.01 0.97
N PHE A 10 10.33 -1.81 1.65
CA PHE A 10 10.57 -0.66 2.50
C PHE A 10 11.59 0.25 1.83
N TYR A 11 11.19 1.50 1.57
CA TYR A 11 12.11 2.54 1.13
C TYR A 11 12.77 3.18 2.34
N PHE A 12 14.07 2.91 2.52
CA PHE A 12 14.82 3.58 3.58
C PHE A 12 15.10 5.05 3.23
N GLY A 13 15.27 5.37 1.95
CA GLY A 13 15.71 6.68 1.50
C GLY A 13 17.07 6.66 0.79
N PRO A 14 17.53 7.81 0.28
CA PRO A 14 18.88 7.94 -0.23
C PRO A 14 19.88 7.75 0.91
N VAL A 15 20.94 6.98 0.67
CA VAL A 15 21.98 6.71 1.69
C VAL A 15 23.27 7.38 1.27
N ALA A 16 23.91 8.04 2.24
CA ALA A 16 25.21 8.65 2.09
C ALA A 16 25.30 9.63 0.88
N MET A 17 24.30 10.52 0.76
CA MET A 17 24.35 11.68 -0.14
C MET A 17 25.31 12.73 0.45
N ASP A 18 26.39 13.04 -0.25
CA ASP A 18 27.17 14.25 0.02
C ASP A 18 26.76 15.33 -1.00
N ASN A 19 26.87 16.61 -0.60
CA ASN A 19 26.46 17.81 -1.33
C ASN A 19 26.53 17.75 -2.87
N ALA A 20 25.53 18.37 -3.49
CA ALA A 20 25.10 18.38 -4.89
C ALA A 20 26.12 18.74 -5.99
N ALA A 21 27.42 18.82 -5.70
CA ALA A 21 28.45 19.24 -6.64
C ALA A 21 29.12 18.09 -7.42
N ASN A 22 28.96 16.83 -7.00
CA ASN A 22 29.57 15.67 -7.67
C ASN A 22 28.51 14.63 -8.06
N SER A 23 28.50 14.22 -9.33
CA SER A 23 27.65 13.12 -9.79
C SER A 23 28.15 11.80 -9.22
N MET A 24 27.25 11.09 -8.52
CA MET A 24 27.47 9.72 -8.08
C MET A 24 27.25 8.78 -9.28
N PHE A 25 28.26 7.99 -9.64
CA PHE A 25 28.22 7.14 -10.84
C PHE A 25 27.81 5.70 -10.54
N VAL A 26 28.39 5.10 -9.49
CA VAL A 26 28.20 3.69 -9.16
C VAL A 26 28.16 3.53 -7.64
N SER A 27 27.36 2.57 -7.16
CA SER A 27 27.44 2.10 -5.78
C SER A 27 27.37 0.58 -5.69
N ASN A 28 27.98 0.04 -4.65
CA ASN A 28 27.91 -1.37 -4.29
C ASN A 28 27.62 -1.50 -2.78
N LEU A 29 26.70 -2.40 -2.43
CA LEU A 29 26.34 -2.69 -1.05
C LEU A 29 26.96 -4.03 -0.64
N LEU A 30 27.63 -4.04 0.51
CA LEU A 30 28.20 -5.25 1.08
C LEU A 30 27.66 -5.44 2.50
N TYR A 31 27.00 -6.57 2.74
CA TYR A 31 26.70 -7.05 4.08
C TYR A 31 27.66 -8.18 4.43
N SER A 32 28.53 -7.95 5.41
CA SER A 32 29.50 -8.93 5.88
C SER A 32 29.73 -8.77 7.37
N ASP A 33 29.92 -9.89 8.07
CA ASP A 33 30.21 -9.93 9.52
C ASP A 33 29.25 -9.06 10.36
N GLY A 34 27.95 -9.13 10.04
CA GLY A 34 26.92 -8.39 10.77
C GLY A 34 26.89 -6.88 10.53
N ALA A 35 27.67 -6.35 9.58
CA ALA A 35 27.75 -4.93 9.24
C ALA A 35 27.39 -4.67 7.78
N LEU A 36 26.70 -3.55 7.54
CA LEU A 36 26.34 -3.08 6.20
C LEU A 36 27.28 -1.95 5.80
N HIS A 37 27.81 -2.06 4.59
CA HIS A 37 28.73 -1.08 4.00
C HIS A 37 28.23 -0.66 2.62
N ILE A 38 28.57 0.57 2.25
CA ILE A 38 28.37 1.07 0.89
C ILE A 38 29.69 1.57 0.33
N LEU A 39 30.08 1.02 -0.82
CA LEU A 39 31.15 1.53 -1.66
C LEU A 39 30.52 2.44 -2.72
N LYS A 40 31.07 3.63 -2.90
CA LYS A 40 30.55 4.62 -3.86
C LYS A 40 31.67 5.21 -4.68
N GLU A 41 31.46 5.34 -5.97
CA GLU A 41 32.32 6.12 -6.85
C GLU A 41 31.65 7.44 -7.19
N ARG A 42 32.40 8.52 -7.00
CA ARG A 42 32.05 9.87 -7.45
C ARG A 42 33.09 10.32 -8.44
N ALA A 43 32.69 11.01 -9.50
CA ALA A 43 33.64 11.60 -10.42
C ALA A 43 33.22 13.02 -10.83
N ASN A 44 34.21 13.79 -11.28
CA ASN A 44 34.03 15.08 -11.91
C ASN A 44 35.08 15.27 -13.00
N ASP A 45 35.15 16.48 -13.55
CA ASP A 45 36.12 16.90 -14.57
C ASP A 45 37.59 16.73 -14.14
N LYS A 46 37.86 16.63 -12.84
CA LYS A 46 39.22 16.52 -12.26
C LYS A 46 39.60 15.10 -11.86
N GLY A 47 38.69 14.12 -11.90
CA GLY A 47 38.96 12.72 -11.58
C GLY A 47 37.84 12.03 -10.80
N SER A 48 38.10 10.79 -10.35
CA SER A 48 37.17 10.00 -9.53
C SER A 48 37.71 9.67 -8.14
N VAL A 49 36.80 9.53 -7.19
CA VAL A 49 37.05 9.18 -5.79
C VAL A 49 36.12 8.05 -5.40
N ILE A 50 36.70 6.98 -4.86
CA ILE A 50 35.97 5.87 -4.26
C ILE A 50 35.92 6.09 -2.74
N SER A 51 34.73 6.03 -2.16
CA SER A 51 34.55 6.08 -0.71
C SER A 51 33.80 4.86 -0.19
N LEU A 52 34.22 4.39 0.99
CA LEU A 52 33.58 3.32 1.74
C LEU A 52 32.98 3.92 3.01
N ALA A 53 31.69 3.68 3.24
CA ALA A 53 31.00 4.10 4.47
C ALA A 53 30.29 2.92 5.11
N ARG A 54 30.27 2.91 6.45
CA ARG A 54 29.50 1.94 7.24
C ARG A 54 28.10 2.52 7.49
N LEU A 55 27.09 1.71 7.23
CA LEU A 55 25.67 2.07 7.34
C LEU A 55 25.06 1.51 8.63
N THR A 56 25.61 1.91 9.79
CA THR A 56 25.25 1.32 11.10
C THR A 56 23.80 1.63 11.50
N GLU A 57 23.38 2.90 11.39
CA GLU A 57 22.03 3.31 11.79
C GLU A 57 20.97 2.84 10.79
N GLU A 58 21.32 2.80 9.50
CA GLU A 58 20.48 2.24 8.46
C GLU A 58 20.26 0.75 8.71
N LEU A 59 21.32 -0.02 9.01
CA LEU A 59 21.21 -1.44 9.33
C LEU A 59 20.36 -1.69 10.57
N LYS A 60 20.47 -0.85 11.61
CA LYS A 60 19.63 -0.94 12.80
C LYS A 60 18.15 -0.76 12.45
N THR A 61 17.84 0.22 11.62
CA THR A 61 16.47 0.46 11.14
C THR A 61 15.96 -0.69 10.30
N ILE A 62 16.78 -1.21 9.37
CA ILE A 62 16.43 -2.38 8.54
C ILE A 62 16.11 -3.59 9.41
N LYS A 63 16.97 -3.91 10.38
CA LYS A 63 16.72 -5.01 11.33
C LYS A 63 15.43 -4.80 12.11
N SER A 64 15.14 -3.57 12.54
CA SER A 64 13.87 -3.25 13.20
C SER A 64 12.67 -3.49 12.29
N THR A 65 12.73 -3.07 11.02
CA THR A 65 11.65 -3.28 10.05
C THR A 65 11.43 -4.78 9.78
N LEU A 66 12.50 -5.54 9.56
CA LEU A 66 12.42 -6.99 9.35
C LEU A 66 11.87 -7.71 10.59
N SER A 67 12.19 -7.25 11.79
CA SER A 67 11.62 -7.77 13.04
C SER A 67 10.13 -7.49 13.16
N THR A 68 9.67 -6.32 12.71
CA THR A 68 8.23 -6.00 12.67
C THR A 68 7.51 -6.94 11.71
N TRP A 69 8.07 -7.18 10.51
CA TRP A 69 7.47 -8.09 9.53
C TRP A 69 7.31 -9.50 10.08
N SER A 70 8.37 -10.04 10.70
CA SER A 70 8.33 -11.40 11.26
C SER A 70 7.36 -11.53 12.43
N GLN A 71 7.24 -10.50 13.28
CA GLN A 71 6.29 -10.49 14.39
C GLN A 71 4.83 -10.46 13.91
N LEU A 72 4.52 -9.62 12.90
CA LEU A 72 3.19 -9.58 12.30
C LEU A 72 2.86 -10.91 11.63
N ASP A 73 3.76 -11.45 10.83
CA ASP A 73 3.54 -12.74 10.17
C ASP A 73 3.32 -13.89 11.17
N ALA A 74 4.06 -13.91 12.27
CA ALA A 74 3.88 -14.88 13.35
C ALA A 74 2.49 -14.74 14.01
N SER A 75 2.03 -13.50 14.22
CA SER A 75 0.71 -13.25 14.81
C SER A 75 -0.45 -13.73 13.93
N PHE A 76 -0.35 -13.50 12.61
CA PHE A 76 -1.32 -14.01 11.65
C PHE A 76 -1.27 -15.54 11.54
N SER A 77 -0.07 -16.11 11.54
CA SER A 77 0.12 -17.57 11.51
C SER A 77 -0.49 -18.24 12.73
N ALA A 78 -0.36 -17.64 13.92
CA ALA A 78 -1.00 -18.13 15.15
C ALA A 78 -2.53 -18.14 15.06
N SER A 79 -3.11 -17.28 14.21
CA SER A 79 -4.55 -17.22 13.92
C SER A 79 -4.94 -17.94 12.62
N SER A 80 -4.06 -18.78 12.08
CA SER A 80 -4.26 -19.49 10.80
C SER A 80 -4.59 -18.59 9.60
N THR A 81 -4.17 -17.32 9.65
CA THR A 81 -4.37 -16.36 8.56
C THR A 81 -3.19 -16.43 7.59
N PRO A 82 -3.42 -16.63 6.28
CA PRO A 82 -2.34 -16.69 5.30
C PRO A 82 -1.58 -15.36 5.18
N THR A 83 -0.25 -15.41 5.21
CA THR A 83 0.64 -14.24 5.04
C THR A 83 1.44 -14.29 3.74
N ALA A 84 1.39 -15.41 3.01
CA ALA A 84 2.04 -15.54 1.72
C ALA A 84 1.46 -14.54 0.72
N GLY A 85 2.30 -13.65 0.18
CA GLY A 85 1.87 -12.59 -0.73
C GLY A 85 1.16 -11.41 -0.06
N LEU A 86 1.11 -11.35 1.28
CA LEU A 86 0.56 -10.19 1.99
C LEU A 86 1.57 -9.04 1.94
N VAL A 87 1.21 -7.92 1.31
CA VAL A 87 2.13 -6.83 0.99
C VAL A 87 2.04 -5.61 1.92
N GLY A 88 0.89 -5.44 2.58
CA GLY A 88 0.63 -4.34 3.48
C GLY A 88 -0.64 -4.57 4.29
N LEU A 89 -0.77 -3.84 5.39
CA LEU A 89 -1.88 -3.93 6.32
C LEU A 89 -2.21 -2.54 6.87
N LEU A 90 -3.43 -2.07 6.60
CA LEU A 90 -3.98 -0.86 7.20
C LEU A 90 -4.94 -1.27 8.33
N SER A 91 -4.54 -1.03 9.58
CA SER A 91 -5.35 -1.40 10.76
C SER A 91 -5.43 -0.23 11.75
N ASN A 92 -4.89 -0.36 12.97
CA ASN A 92 -5.12 0.63 14.00
C ASN A 92 -4.17 1.84 13.95
N SER A 93 -2.97 1.68 13.39
CA SER A 93 -1.91 2.69 13.42
C SER A 93 -2.24 3.90 12.54
N ALA A 94 -2.19 5.12 13.08
CA ALA A 94 -2.38 6.36 12.32
C ALA A 94 -1.62 7.54 12.92
N SER A 95 -1.22 8.49 12.08
CA SER A 95 -0.58 9.74 12.49
C SER A 95 -0.94 10.88 11.53
N GLY A 96 -1.53 11.96 12.04
CA GLY A 96 -2.00 13.05 11.19
C GLY A 96 -3.04 12.57 10.17
N ASP A 97 -2.79 12.82 8.89
CA ASP A 97 -3.60 12.35 7.76
C ASP A 97 -3.12 11.00 7.19
N ALA A 98 -2.15 10.33 7.83
CA ALA A 98 -1.66 9.03 7.40
C ALA A 98 -2.32 7.87 8.16
N TRP A 99 -2.91 6.93 7.42
CA TRP A 99 -3.18 5.58 7.88
C TRP A 99 -1.92 4.75 7.67
N ILE A 100 -1.28 4.35 8.77
CA ILE A 100 0.03 3.74 8.75
C ILE A 100 -0.12 2.28 8.33
N ASP A 101 0.68 1.87 7.36
CA ASP A 101 0.84 0.45 7.02
C ASP A 101 1.70 -0.21 8.11
N ASP A 102 1.15 -1.24 8.75
CA ASP A 102 1.81 -1.94 9.85
C ASP A 102 3.07 -2.69 9.37
N TYR A 103 3.13 -3.08 8.08
CA TYR A 103 4.36 -3.56 7.45
C TYR A 103 5.31 -2.42 7.03
N ARG A 104 4.94 -1.16 7.22
CA ARG A 104 5.78 0.02 6.94
C ARG A 104 6.25 0.11 5.48
N SER A 105 5.53 -0.48 4.53
CA SER A 105 5.84 -0.36 3.11
C SER A 105 5.32 0.96 2.56
N VAL A 106 3.99 1.17 2.62
CA VAL A 106 3.34 2.35 2.04
C VAL A 106 2.13 2.74 2.88
N ASN A 107 2.12 3.96 3.43
CA ASN A 107 0.96 4.47 4.16
C ASN A 107 -0.15 4.92 3.19
N ALA A 108 -1.41 4.87 3.64
CA ALA A 108 -2.52 5.50 2.94
C ALA A 108 -2.77 6.92 3.45
N LYS A 109 -3.24 7.80 2.57
CA LYS A 109 -3.67 9.15 2.91
C LYS A 109 -5.16 9.18 3.20
N VAL A 110 -5.54 9.68 4.37
CA VAL A 110 -6.92 9.80 4.83
C VAL A 110 -7.41 11.24 4.68
N MET A 111 -8.65 11.39 4.26
CA MET A 111 -9.30 12.68 4.05
C MET A 111 -10.65 12.71 4.78
N ASN A 112 -10.88 13.77 5.56
CA ASN A 112 -12.17 14.07 6.20
C ASN A 112 -12.82 12.87 6.92
N ALA A 113 -12.04 12.15 7.72
CA ALA A 113 -12.49 10.93 8.42
C ALA A 113 -12.21 11.00 9.92
N VAL A 114 -12.97 10.23 10.69
CA VAL A 114 -12.78 10.08 12.14
C VAL A 114 -12.11 8.74 12.40
N LYS A 115 -10.98 8.73 13.13
CA LYS A 115 -10.33 7.49 13.55
C LYS A 115 -11.26 6.69 14.47
N VAL A 116 -11.38 5.39 14.21
CA VAL A 116 -12.05 4.41 15.07
C VAL A 116 -11.09 3.26 15.38
N HIS A 117 -11.51 2.29 16.19
CA HIS A 117 -10.72 1.07 16.41
C HIS A 117 -10.47 0.37 15.06
N ASP A 118 -9.21 0.00 14.78
CA ASP A 118 -8.78 -0.72 13.57
C ASP A 118 -9.12 -0.08 12.21
N GLY A 119 -9.54 1.19 12.19
CA GLY A 119 -9.82 1.86 10.93
C GLY A 119 -10.35 3.28 11.06
N PHE A 120 -11.18 3.67 10.09
CA PHE A 120 -11.72 5.02 9.97
C PHE A 120 -13.21 5.02 9.62
N LYS A 121 -13.92 6.00 10.16
CA LYS A 121 -15.30 6.32 9.79
C LYS A 121 -15.30 7.51 8.83
N PHE A 122 -15.76 7.27 7.62
CA PHE A 122 -15.85 8.28 6.56
C PHE A 122 -17.23 8.94 6.58
N THR A 123 -17.28 10.26 6.68
CA THR A 123 -18.54 11.00 6.71
C THR A 123 -18.49 12.23 5.80
N GLY A 124 -19.42 12.30 4.85
CA GLY A 124 -19.62 13.47 4.01
C GLY A 124 -18.91 13.41 2.68
N PHE A 125 -19.02 14.50 1.92
CA PHE A 125 -18.41 14.62 0.60
C PHE A 125 -16.88 14.71 0.71
N GLY A 126 -16.16 13.98 -0.15
CA GLY A 126 -14.71 13.98 -0.18
C GLY A 126 -14.05 13.28 1.02
N SER A 127 -14.79 12.50 1.82
CA SER A 127 -14.20 11.62 2.83
C SER A 127 -13.76 10.29 2.21
N GLY A 128 -12.57 9.81 2.55
CA GLY A 128 -12.06 8.54 2.06
C GLY A 128 -10.61 8.31 2.45
N ALA A 129 -10.06 7.18 2.01
CA ALA A 129 -8.64 6.89 2.10
C ALA A 129 -8.10 6.51 0.72
N ILE A 130 -6.92 7.01 0.37
CA ILE A 130 -6.21 6.68 -0.86
C ILE A 130 -4.94 5.94 -0.46
N TRP A 131 -4.84 4.67 -0.86
CA TRP A 131 -3.63 3.87 -0.69
C TRP A 131 -2.84 3.87 -2.01
N PRO A 132 -1.71 4.59 -2.11
CA PRO A 132 -1.01 4.73 -3.37
C PRO A 132 -0.38 3.41 -3.82
N VAL A 133 -0.44 3.20 -5.14
CA VAL A 133 0.10 2.00 -5.79
C VAL A 133 1.33 2.36 -6.62
N ASN A 134 1.10 3.02 -7.76
CA ASN A 134 2.08 3.46 -8.72
C ASN A 134 1.59 4.75 -9.37
N ASN A 135 2.50 5.49 -10.01
CA ASN A 135 2.14 6.59 -10.89
C ASN A 135 3.07 6.58 -12.11
N ARG A 136 2.78 7.42 -13.12
CA ARG A 136 3.57 7.46 -14.36
C ARG A 136 4.99 8.02 -14.19
N GLU A 137 5.22 8.82 -13.17
CA GLU A 137 6.48 9.53 -12.94
C GLU A 137 7.46 8.71 -12.08
N SER A 138 6.93 7.78 -11.29
CA SER A 138 7.69 6.92 -10.39
C SER A 138 6.94 5.61 -10.13
N ASN A 139 7.60 4.50 -10.38
CA ASN A 139 7.10 3.19 -9.98
C ASN A 139 7.27 3.03 -8.47
N GLY A 140 6.15 3.00 -7.76
CA GLY A 140 6.11 2.62 -6.34
C GLY A 140 6.34 1.12 -6.15
N PRO A 141 6.41 0.65 -4.88
CA PRO A 141 6.63 -0.77 -4.59
C PRO A 141 5.48 -1.69 -5.02
N HIS A 142 4.31 -1.14 -5.39
CA HIS A 142 3.10 -1.91 -5.69
C HIS A 142 2.82 -2.10 -7.19
N THR A 143 3.82 -2.13 -8.07
CA THR A 143 3.59 -2.31 -9.52
C THR A 143 2.90 -3.63 -9.88
N PHE A 144 2.98 -4.65 -9.02
CA PHE A 144 2.34 -5.96 -9.23
C PHE A 144 0.81 -5.90 -9.30
N VAL A 145 0.16 -4.91 -8.68
CA VAL A 145 -1.32 -4.85 -8.65
C VAL A 145 -1.93 -4.58 -10.03
N ASN A 146 -1.12 -4.18 -11.01
CA ASN A 146 -1.57 -4.06 -12.40
C ASN A 146 -1.96 -5.42 -13.01
N TYR A 147 -1.47 -6.52 -12.44
CA TYR A 147 -1.68 -7.87 -12.95
C TYR A 147 -2.52 -8.73 -12.00
N ASN A 148 -2.10 -8.81 -10.73
CA ASN A 148 -2.75 -9.65 -9.74
C ASN A 148 -2.77 -8.97 -8.38
N PHE A 149 -3.94 -8.89 -7.74
CA PHE A 149 -4.04 -8.48 -6.34
C PHE A 149 -5.29 -9.04 -5.67
N THR A 150 -5.26 -9.03 -4.34
CA THR A 150 -6.43 -9.21 -3.50
C THR A 150 -6.46 -8.11 -2.46
N LEU A 151 -7.57 -7.37 -2.37
CA LEU A 151 -7.80 -6.33 -1.38
C LEU A 151 -8.95 -6.77 -0.48
N VAL A 152 -8.68 -6.84 0.82
CA VAL A 152 -9.66 -7.30 1.81
C VAL A 152 -9.93 -6.19 2.82
N ALA A 153 -11.20 -5.98 3.18
CA ALA A 153 -11.59 -5.03 4.21
C ALA A 153 -12.83 -5.49 4.97
N THR A 154 -12.92 -5.09 6.23
CA THR A 154 -14.17 -5.14 6.99
C THR A 154 -14.85 -3.77 6.87
N VAL A 155 -16.12 -3.76 6.48
CA VAL A 155 -16.86 -2.53 6.16
C VAL A 155 -18.23 -2.51 6.85
N ILE A 156 -18.66 -1.31 7.25
CA ILE A 156 -19.99 -1.06 7.80
C ILE A 156 -20.58 0.13 7.07
N VAL A 157 -21.71 -0.07 6.39
CA VAL A 157 -22.46 1.02 5.77
C VAL A 157 -23.38 1.63 6.82
N HIS A 158 -23.16 2.88 7.22
CA HIS A 158 -23.94 3.50 8.31
C HIS A 158 -25.27 4.12 7.87
N LYS A 159 -25.39 4.55 6.61
CA LYS A 159 -26.55 5.28 6.09
C LYS A 159 -26.80 4.92 4.64
N VAL A 160 -28.07 4.92 4.25
CA VAL A 160 -28.50 4.83 2.85
C VAL A 160 -27.93 6.02 2.07
N PRO A 161 -27.22 5.78 0.96
CA PRO A 161 -26.63 6.86 0.21
C PRO A 161 -27.72 7.60 -0.59
N LYS A 162 -27.40 8.80 -1.08
CA LYS A 162 -28.30 9.56 -1.97
C LYS A 162 -28.17 9.20 -3.44
N ASN A 163 -27.08 8.51 -3.79
CA ASN A 163 -26.73 8.03 -5.12
C ASN A 163 -25.87 6.77 -4.94
N SER A 164 -25.65 5.98 -6.00
CA SER A 164 -24.61 4.94 -5.98
C SER A 164 -23.29 5.51 -5.45
N THR A 165 -22.69 4.83 -4.47
CA THR A 165 -21.50 5.29 -3.76
C THR A 165 -20.45 4.20 -3.74
N THR A 166 -19.22 4.52 -4.16
CA THR A 166 -18.06 3.62 -4.06
C THR A 166 -17.72 3.34 -2.61
N LEU A 167 -17.60 2.06 -2.25
CA LEU A 167 -17.15 1.61 -0.94
C LEU A 167 -15.65 1.32 -0.93
N LEU A 168 -15.19 0.53 -1.90
CA LEU A 168 -13.82 0.04 -1.98
C LEU A 168 -13.47 -0.30 -3.43
N GLY A 169 -12.24 -0.03 -3.88
CA GLY A 169 -11.79 -0.44 -5.20
C GLY A 169 -10.46 0.15 -5.64
N ALA A 170 -10.05 -0.21 -6.86
CA ALA A 170 -8.87 0.31 -7.52
C ALA A 170 -9.25 1.29 -8.63
N VAL A 171 -8.59 2.44 -8.65
CA VAL A 171 -8.88 3.55 -9.57
C VAL A 171 -7.70 3.73 -10.54
N LEU A 172 -8.02 3.85 -11.83
CA LEU A 172 -7.06 4.25 -12.85
C LEU A 172 -7.08 5.78 -12.95
N ALA A 173 -5.96 6.43 -12.65
CA ALA A 173 -5.90 7.89 -12.51
C ALA A 173 -5.89 8.68 -13.85
N GLN A 174 -5.55 8.05 -14.98
CA GLN A 174 -5.41 8.73 -16.28
C GLN A 174 -5.93 7.86 -17.43
N PRO A 175 -6.47 8.46 -18.51
CA PRO A 175 -6.65 9.90 -18.78
C PRO A 175 -7.86 10.54 -18.08
N ILE A 176 -8.81 9.72 -17.62
CA ILE A 176 -9.94 10.12 -16.78
C ILE A 176 -9.93 9.17 -15.59
N SER A 177 -10.13 9.71 -14.39
CA SER A 177 -10.19 8.89 -13.17
C SER A 177 -11.38 7.93 -13.27
N THR A 178 -11.09 6.64 -13.46
CA THR A 178 -12.12 5.60 -13.62
C THR A 178 -11.94 4.52 -12.57
N LEU A 179 -13.02 4.18 -11.88
CA LEU A 179 -13.05 3.01 -10.99
C LEU A 179 -12.93 1.75 -11.86
N PHE A 180 -11.77 1.12 -11.83
CA PHE A 180 -11.46 -0.03 -12.68
C PHE A 180 -12.07 -1.32 -12.14
N ILE A 181 -11.93 -1.57 -10.84
CA ILE A 181 -12.59 -2.67 -10.16
C ILE A 181 -13.01 -2.20 -8.77
N GLY A 182 -14.22 -2.53 -8.35
CA GLY A 182 -14.72 -2.03 -7.07
C GLY A 182 -16.03 -2.63 -6.63
N LEU A 183 -16.37 -2.30 -5.39
CA LEU A 183 -17.68 -2.49 -4.80
C LEU A 183 -18.27 -1.11 -4.49
N SER A 184 -19.50 -0.91 -4.95
CA SER A 184 -20.35 0.22 -4.66
C SER A 184 -21.64 -0.27 -4.00
N TYR A 185 -22.44 0.65 -3.46
CA TYR A 185 -23.73 0.33 -2.85
C TYR A 185 -24.82 1.32 -3.29
N GLY A 186 -25.96 0.77 -3.69
CA GLY A 186 -27.10 1.51 -4.23
C GLY A 186 -28.07 2.01 -3.17
N MET A 187 -28.97 2.91 -3.57
CA MET A 187 -30.00 3.49 -2.69
C MET A 187 -31.08 2.49 -2.27
N ASP A 188 -31.28 1.45 -3.07
CA ASP A 188 -32.30 0.41 -2.90
C ASP A 188 -31.85 -0.73 -1.97
N GLY A 189 -30.67 -0.61 -1.36
CA GLY A 189 -30.12 -1.64 -0.48
C GLY A 189 -29.43 -2.79 -1.22
N THR A 190 -29.10 -2.62 -2.52
CA THR A 190 -28.35 -3.62 -3.29
C THR A 190 -26.87 -3.27 -3.38
N TRP A 191 -26.02 -4.30 -3.42
CA TRP A 191 -24.62 -4.14 -3.76
C TRP A 191 -24.47 -3.97 -5.27
N GLU A 192 -23.50 -3.16 -5.68
CA GLU A 192 -23.15 -2.91 -7.08
C GLU A 192 -21.68 -3.24 -7.29
N THR A 193 -21.36 -4.09 -8.26
CA THR A 193 -19.97 -4.38 -8.62
C THR A 193 -19.54 -3.52 -9.79
N VAL A 194 -18.27 -3.13 -9.80
CA VAL A 194 -17.68 -2.34 -10.88
C VAL A 194 -16.52 -3.11 -11.50
N PHE A 195 -16.49 -3.20 -12.83
CA PHE A 195 -15.37 -3.73 -13.59
C PHE A 195 -15.20 -2.98 -14.91
N ASN A 196 -13.98 -2.55 -15.24
CA ASN A 196 -13.68 -1.68 -16.38
C ASN A 196 -14.55 -0.41 -16.48
N GLY A 197 -14.95 0.15 -15.34
CA GLY A 197 -15.84 1.31 -15.28
C GLY A 197 -17.33 0.99 -15.50
N GLU A 198 -17.68 -0.24 -15.83
CA GLU A 198 -19.06 -0.68 -15.95
C GLU A 198 -19.60 -1.12 -14.59
N THR A 199 -20.77 -0.62 -14.22
CA THR A 199 -21.44 -0.94 -12.96
C THR A 199 -22.55 -1.95 -13.21
N THR A 200 -22.58 -3.02 -12.42
CA THR A 200 -23.63 -4.06 -12.48
C THR A 200 -24.27 -4.22 -11.10
N THR A 201 -25.59 -4.12 -11.04
CA THR A 201 -26.35 -4.41 -9.81
C THR A 201 -26.27 -5.89 -9.52
N SER A 202 -25.88 -6.25 -8.29
CA SER A 202 -25.87 -7.63 -7.84
C SER A 202 -27.25 -8.06 -7.32
N GLY A 203 -27.48 -9.37 -7.20
CA GLY A 203 -28.65 -9.90 -6.51
C GLY A 203 -28.55 -9.87 -4.98
N SER A 204 -27.41 -9.44 -4.41
CA SER A 204 -27.19 -9.42 -2.96
C SER A 204 -27.49 -8.05 -2.37
N THR A 205 -27.95 -8.06 -1.12
CA THR A 205 -28.40 -6.86 -0.42
C THR A 205 -27.50 -6.51 0.75
N TRP A 206 -27.54 -5.24 1.13
CA TRP A 206 -26.83 -4.69 2.27
C TRP A 206 -27.79 -4.01 3.25
N MET A 207 -27.39 -3.94 4.51
CA MET A 207 -28.20 -3.34 5.59
C MET A 207 -27.39 -2.31 6.38
N PRO A 208 -27.97 -1.15 6.69
CA PRO A 208 -27.32 -0.16 7.54
C PRO A 208 -26.88 -0.75 8.89
N GLY A 209 -25.64 -0.48 9.28
CA GLY A 209 -25.08 -0.93 10.57
C GLY A 209 -24.64 -2.39 10.62
N LYS A 210 -24.90 -3.19 9.57
CA LYS A 210 -24.37 -4.54 9.48
C LYS A 210 -22.91 -4.51 8.98
N GLU A 211 -22.10 -5.36 9.58
CA GLU A 211 -20.71 -5.59 9.19
C GLU A 211 -20.63 -6.60 8.04
N TYR A 212 -19.75 -6.32 7.09
CA TYR A 212 -19.47 -7.17 5.93
C TYR A 212 -17.96 -7.32 5.76
N GLN A 213 -17.54 -8.49 5.30
CA GLN A 213 -16.17 -8.72 4.83
C GLN A 213 -16.17 -8.65 3.32
N VAL A 214 -15.38 -7.73 2.77
CA VAL A 214 -15.28 -7.53 1.32
C VAL A 214 -13.92 -8.00 0.86
N ALA A 215 -13.89 -8.79 -0.22
CA ALA A 215 -12.67 -9.12 -0.95
C ALA A 215 -12.81 -8.76 -2.43
N ILE A 216 -11.85 -8.01 -2.95
CA ILE A 216 -11.74 -7.65 -4.37
C ILE A 216 -10.51 -8.34 -4.93
N MET A 217 -10.67 -9.12 -6.00
CA MET A 217 -9.59 -9.87 -6.64
C MET A 217 -9.46 -9.45 -8.10
N LEU A 218 -8.23 -9.20 -8.52
CA LEU A 218 -7.86 -9.12 -9.93
C LEU A 218 -6.94 -10.28 -10.26
N GLN A 219 -7.24 -11.00 -11.33
CA GLN A 219 -6.44 -12.09 -11.86
C GLN A 219 -6.11 -11.85 -13.34
N ASP A 220 -4.89 -12.14 -13.74
CA ASP A 220 -4.38 -12.03 -15.12
C ASP A 220 -4.57 -10.62 -15.76
N GLY A 221 -4.73 -9.58 -14.93
CA GLY A 221 -4.98 -8.20 -15.35
C GLY A 221 -6.38 -7.92 -15.93
N ASN A 222 -7.23 -8.94 -16.11
CA ASN A 222 -8.51 -8.78 -16.81
C ASN A 222 -9.67 -9.62 -16.26
N LYS A 223 -9.48 -10.39 -15.18
CA LYS A 223 -10.55 -11.12 -14.49
C LYS A 223 -10.76 -10.51 -13.11
N GLY A 224 -11.85 -9.76 -12.96
CA GLY A 224 -12.27 -9.18 -11.69
C GLY A 224 -13.25 -10.09 -10.95
N SER A 225 -13.13 -10.16 -9.63
CA SER A 225 -14.13 -10.81 -8.76
C SER A 225 -14.29 -10.01 -7.47
N VAL A 226 -15.52 -9.96 -6.97
CA VAL A 226 -15.86 -9.28 -5.72
C VAL A 226 -16.68 -10.23 -4.86
N TYR A 227 -16.30 -10.36 -3.60
CA TYR A 227 -16.95 -11.17 -2.58
C TYR A 227 -17.39 -10.27 -1.43
N VAL A 228 -18.60 -10.47 -0.93
CA VAL A 228 -19.22 -9.71 0.18
C VAL A 228 -20.03 -10.65 1.07
#